data_AF-A0A968R7L0-F1
#
_entry.id   AF-A0A968R7L0-F1
#
_cell.length_a   1.000
_cell.length_b   1.000
_cell.length_c   1.000
_cell.angle_alpha   90.00
_cell.angle_beta   90.00
_cell.angle_gamma   90.00
#
_symmetry.space_group_name_H-M   'P 1'
#
loop_
_entity.id
_entity.type
_entity.pdbx_description
1 polymer ?
#
loop_
_entity_poly.entity_id
_entity_poly.type
_entity_poly.pdbx_seq_one_letter_code
_entity_poly.pdbx_strand_id
1 'polypeptide(L)' 'MLEDENSFVRWRAVEALGKVGSQKAIPGLLQVLEDKDFFVRRSTVEALKTLGSEVAIPGLLQALEHQDHSVRESALEA' A
#
# COMPACT_ATOMS: atom_id res chain seq x y z
N MET A 1 1.12 14.26 -1.83
CA MET A 1 1.67 13.25 -2.77
C MET A 1 1.06 11.89 -2.53
N LEU A 2 1.26 11.22 -1.38
CA LEU A 2 0.44 10.03 -1.03
C LEU A 2 -0.97 10.38 -0.57
N GLU A 3 -1.20 11.59 -0.07
CA GLU A 3 -2.52 12.12 0.30
C GLU A 3 -3.08 13.09 -0.76
N ASP A 4 -2.52 13.08 -1.97
CA ASP A 4 -2.99 13.98 -3.02
C ASP A 4 -4.45 13.69 -3.40
N GLU A 5 -5.25 14.70 -3.71
CA GLU A 5 -6.66 14.48 -4.07
C GLU A 5 -6.80 13.64 -5.36
N ASN A 6 -5.85 13.78 -6.28
CA ASN A 6 -5.82 13.06 -7.53
C ASN A 6 -5.25 11.65 -7.37
N SER A 7 -6.06 10.64 -7.64
CA SER A 7 -5.64 9.23 -7.52
C SER A 7 -4.49 8.87 -8.45
N PHE A 8 -4.37 9.52 -9.60
CA PHE A 8 -3.23 9.33 -10.49
C PHE A 8 -1.91 9.78 -9.85
N VAL A 9 -1.92 10.89 -9.10
CA VAL A 9 -0.73 11.38 -8.39
C VAL A 9 -0.35 10.42 -7.26
N ARG A 10 -1.33 9.95 -6.49
CA ARG A 10 -1.11 8.95 -5.44
C ARG A 10 -0.56 7.63 -6.00
N TRP A 11 -1.16 7.14 -7.08
CA TRP A 11 -0.70 5.94 -7.79
C TRP A 11 0.77 6.06 -8.24
N ARG A 12 1.14 7.18 -8.88
CA ARG A 12 2.52 7.44 -9.32
C ARG A 12 3.49 7.53 -8.15
N ALA A 13 3.05 8.08 -7.01
CA ALA A 13 3.85 8.13 -5.81
C ALA A 13 4.13 6.74 -5.23
N VAL A 14 3.10 5.89 -5.15
CA VAL A 14 3.23 4.49 -4.73
C VAL A 14 4.18 3.72 -5.65
N GLU A 15 4.00 3.85 -6.97
CA GLU A 15 4.87 3.21 -7.96
C GLU A 15 6.33 3.65 -7.81
N ALA A 16 6.56 4.94 -7.59
CA ALA A 16 7.90 5.48 -7.36
C ALA A 16 8.52 4.92 -6.06
N LEU A 17 7.76 4.84 -4.97
CA LEU A 17 8.24 4.30 -3.71
C LEU A 17 8.60 2.81 -3.81
N GLY A 18 7.78 2.02 -4.51
CA GLY A 18 8.09 0.62 -4.79
C GLY A 18 9.39 0.46 -5.58
N LYS A 19 9.60 1.28 -6.61
CA LYS A 19 10.85 1.28 -7.42
C LYS A 19 12.08 1.75 -6.64
N VAL A 20 11.91 2.72 -5.74
CA VAL A 20 13.01 3.20 -4.88
C VAL A 20 13.45 2.10 -3.91
N GLY A 21 12.55 1.19 -3.51
CA GLY A 21 12.91 0.01 -2.72
C GLY A 21 13.30 0.32 -1.27
N SER A 22 12.98 1.51 -0.75
CA SER A 22 13.32 1.88 0.62
C SER A 22 12.28 1.37 1.60
N GLN A 23 12.70 0.56 2.58
CA GLN A 23 11.84 0.12 3.68
C GLN A 23 11.26 1.29 4.50
N LYS A 24 11.86 2.48 4.43
CA LYS A 24 11.30 3.70 5.05
C LYS A 24 9.95 4.10 4.47
N ALA A 25 9.61 3.62 3.27
CA ALA A 25 8.32 3.86 2.64
C ALA A 25 7.19 2.99 3.21
N ILE A 26 7.50 1.89 3.90
CA ILE A 26 6.53 0.90 4.37
C ILE A 26 5.41 1.52 5.22
N PRO A 27 5.69 2.36 6.24
CA PRO A 27 4.61 2.94 7.03
C PRO A 27 3.64 3.79 6.21
N GLY A 28 4.15 4.53 5.23
CA GLY A 28 3.32 5.32 4.33
C GLY A 28 2.52 4.46 3.37
N LEU A 29 3.13 3.42 2.80
CA LEU A 29 2.44 2.46 1.92
C LEU A 29 1.34 1.70 2.66
N LEU A 30 1.54 1.32 3.92
CA LEU A 30 0.51 0.65 4.72
C LEU A 30 -0.75 1.51 4.89
N GLN A 31 -0.61 2.84 5.03
CA GLN A 31 -1.77 3.74 5.06
C GLN A 31 -2.53 3.78 3.73
N VAL A 32 -1.81 3.60 2.61
CA VAL A 32 -2.41 3.65 1.27
C VAL A 32 -3.15 2.36 0.91
N LEU A 33 -3.04 1.29 1.72
CA LEU A 33 -3.93 0.13 1.59
C LEU A 33 -5.40 0.50 1.84
N GLU A 34 -5.67 1.60 2.54
CA GLU A 34 -7.01 2.13 2.79
C GLU A 34 -7.45 3.18 1.76
N ASP A 35 -6.68 3.36 0.67
CA ASP A 35 -7.01 4.36 -0.35
C ASP A 35 -8.39 4.09 -0.97
N LYS A 36 -9.17 5.14 -1.24
CA LYS A 36 -10.49 5.03 -1.88
C LYS A 36 -10.42 4.44 -3.30
N ASP A 37 -9.31 4.64 -4.01
CA ASP A 37 -9.12 4.19 -5.38
C ASP A 37 -8.50 2.79 -5.43
N PHE A 38 -9.20 1.87 -6.10
CA PHE A 38 -8.78 0.47 -6.21
C PHE A 38 -7.41 0.30 -6.88
N PHE A 39 -7.07 1.10 -7.90
CA PHE A 39 -5.78 0.98 -8.59
C PHE A 39 -4.63 1.45 -7.72
N VAL A 40 -4.89 2.45 -6.86
CA VAL A 40 -3.92 2.91 -5.86
C VAL A 40 -3.68 1.82 -4.83
N ARG A 41 -4.74 1.20 -4.28
CA ARG A 41 -4.61 0.05 -3.35
C ARG A 41 -3.83 -1.10 -3.97
N ARG A 42 -4.21 -1.54 -5.17
CA ARG A 42 -3.53 -2.64 -5.87
C ARG A 42 -2.05 -2.34 -6.13
N SER A 43 -1.72 -1.11 -6.54
CA SER A 43 -0.31 -0.75 -6.77
C SER A 43 0.50 -0.68 -5.48
N THR A 44 -0.17 -0.41 -4.36
CA THR A 44 0.43 -0.41 -3.01
C THR A 44 0.81 -1.82 -2.59
N VAL A 45 -0.05 -2.79 -2.87
CA VAL A 45 0.24 -4.23 -2.69
C VAL A 45 1.49 -4.63 -3.46
N GLU A 46 1.57 -4.31 -4.76
CA GLU A 46 2.74 -4.61 -5.58
C GLU A 46 4.03 -3.96 -5.05
N ALA A 47 3.93 -2.71 -4.57
CA ALA A 47 5.06 -2.01 -3.96
C ALA A 47 5.52 -2.69 -2.66
N LEU A 48 4.58 -3.09 -1.78
CA LEU A 48 4.89 -3.79 -0.53
C LEU A 48 5.50 -5.18 -0.78
N LYS A 49 4.99 -5.94 -1.76
CA LYS A 49 5.58 -7.22 -2.20
C LYS A 49 7.01 -7.06 -2.69
N THR A 50 7.24 -6.04 -3.51
CA THR A 50 8.56 -5.74 -4.05
C THR A 50 9.54 -5.37 -2.94
N LEU A 51 9.07 -4.69 -1.89
CA LEU A 51 9.87 -4.32 -0.73
C LEU A 51 10.20 -5.51 0.20
N GLY A 52 9.36 -6.55 0.21
CA GLY A 52 9.64 -7.85 0.83
C GLY A 52 10.24 -7.77 2.23
N SER A 53 9.59 -7.06 3.16
CA SER A 53 10.16 -6.72 4.46
C SER A 53 9.25 -7.13 5.62
N GLU A 54 9.85 -7.77 6.63
CA GLU A 54 9.19 -8.13 7.89
C GLU A 54 8.59 -6.92 8.63
N VAL A 55 9.11 -5.71 8.36
CA VAL A 55 8.59 -4.45 8.92
C VAL A 55 7.14 -4.20 8.50
N ALA A 56 6.70 -4.73 7.36
CA ALA A 56 5.32 -4.59 6.90
C ALA A 56 4.34 -5.54 7.61
N ILE A 57 4.82 -6.64 8.20
CA ILE A 57 3.97 -7.71 8.75
C ILE A 57 2.94 -7.19 9.75
N PRO A 58 3.30 -6.39 10.77
CA PRO A 58 2.30 -5.91 11.74
C PRO A 58 1.20 -5.06 11.08
N GLY A 59 1.56 -4.24 10.10
CA GLY A 59 0.59 -3.41 9.38
C GLY A 59 -0.30 -4.21 8.43
N LEU A 60 0.25 -5.22 7.76
CA LEU A 60 -0.52 -6.14 6.92
C LEU A 60 -1.51 -6.96 7.76
N LEU A 61 -1.10 -7.44 8.94
CA LEU A 61 -2.00 -8.12 9.89
C LEU A 61 -3.19 -7.23 10.29
N GLN A 62 -2.94 -5.94 10.57
CA GLN A 62 -4.02 -4.99 10.85
C GLN A 62 -4.94 -4.80 9.63
N ALA A 63 -4.39 -4.71 8.42
CA ALA A 63 -5.18 -4.56 7.20
C ALA A 63 -6.05 -5.79 6.88
N LEU A 64 -5.61 -6.99 7.30
CA LEU A 64 -6.42 -8.22 7.20
C LEU A 64 -7.66 -8.21 8.10
N GLU A 65 -7.66 -7.44 9.18
CA GLU A 65 -8.80 -7.29 10.09
C GLU A 65 -9.71 -6.11 9.71
N HIS A 66 -9.40 -5.40 8.63
CA HIS A 66 -10.13 -4.20 8.22
C HIS A 66 -11.58 -4.50 7.80
N GLN A 67 -12.52 -3.59 8.06
CA GLN A 67 -13.95 -3.79 7.75
C GLN A 67 -14.26 -3.84 6.25
N ASP A 68 -13.49 -3.11 5.44
CA ASP A 68 -13.61 -3.08 3.98
C ASP A 68 -13.01 -4.36 3.37
N HIS A 69 -13.83 -5.10 2.61
CA HIS A 69 -13.43 -6.32 1.94
C HIS A 69 -12.24 -6.12 1.00
N SER A 70 -12.20 -5.02 0.25
CA SER A 70 -11.14 -4.77 -0.72
C SER A 70 -9.81 -4.49 -0.03
N VAL A 71 -9.82 -3.89 1.15
CA VAL A 71 -8.60 -3.68 1.95
C VAL A 71 -8.06 -5.01 2.46
N ARG A 72 -8.94 -5.89 2.97
CA ARG A 72 -8.54 -7.24 3.39
C ARG A 72 -7.98 -8.07 2.25
N GLU A 73 -8.64 -8.05 1.10
CA GLU A 73 -8.19 -8.74 -0.11
C GLU A 73 -6.81 -8.25 -0.56
N SER A 74 -6.60 -6.93 -0.56
CA SER A 74 -5.31 -6.33 -0.88
C SER A 74 -4.21 -6.80 0.08
N ALA A 75 -4.51 -6.86 1.37
CA ALA A 75 -3.56 -7.32 2.39
C ALA A 75 -3.25 -8.82 2.31
N LEU A 76 -4.18 -9.66 1.84
CA LEU A 76 -3.94 -11.08 1.58
C LEU A 76 -2.99 -11.32 0.39
N GLU A 77 -3.02 -10.41 -0.59
CA GLU A 77 -2.20 -10.53 -1.81
C GLU A 77 -0.78 -9.97 -1.66
N ALA A 78 -0.54 -9.16 -0.61
CA ALA A 78 0.71 -8.47 -0.30
C ALA A 78 1.76 -9.39 0.35
#